data_AF-A0A9P6TMX8-F1
#
_entry.id   AF-A0A9P6TMX8-F1
#
_cell.length_a   1.000
_cell.length_b   1.000
_cell.length_c   1.000
_cell.angle_alpha   90.00
_cell.angle_beta   90.00
_cell.angle_gamma   90.00
#
_symmetry.space_group_name_H-M   'P 1'
#
loop_
_entity.id
_entity.type
_entity.pdbx_description
1 polymer ?
#
loop_
_entity_poly.entity_id
_entity_poly.type
_entity_poly.pdbx_seq_one_letter_code
_entity_poly.pdbx_strand_id
1 'polypeptide(L)'
;MSTAALFISNLSMLGFDPIKHATGALSNIQFDEEMFTRNADNNKEFVATSYFLFQLLDRTRARKTFKNCWPITDYRRHLREYRVVAFRWLHELLRAGCLVGQIVLRRSFFEDCRGERINDIMASLSSHVIETVLSCDKDKSEASRMISSNALSQFTTVEEKQHMLESEIDRLSSELKIERSGKQAYSEERISITNGLHMDVGTAGEGRPKSTFSTPNKDVKEWNTTYSVVHKLERSLEYLMKHNCILSQAVVDRLGVRPSMANKEEENMYTRLITELDMTNEQNEDENLTQQTMSGRSPSRYLELRQLH
;
A
#
# COMPACT_ATOMS: atom_id res chain seq x y z
N MET A 1 -1.71 -28.15 -27.29
CA MET A 1 -2.55 -27.26 -26.47
C MET A 1 -2.69 -25.96 -27.24
N SER A 2 -3.90 -25.45 -27.46
CA SER A 2 -4.13 -24.15 -28.10
C SER A 2 -3.58 -23.01 -27.21
N THR A 3 -3.21 -21.87 -27.77
CA THR A 3 -2.78 -20.71 -26.97
C THR A 3 -3.90 -20.19 -26.08
N ALA A 4 -5.15 -20.30 -26.53
CA ALA A 4 -6.34 -20.01 -25.73
C ALA A 4 -6.50 -20.97 -24.52
N ALA A 5 -6.38 -22.28 -24.73
CA ALA A 5 -6.42 -23.26 -23.64
C ALA A 5 -5.31 -23.03 -22.61
N LEU A 6 -4.09 -22.76 -23.08
CA LEU A 6 -2.97 -22.43 -22.21
C LEU A 6 -3.27 -21.19 -21.38
N PHE A 7 -3.80 -20.14 -22.03
CA PHE A 7 -4.14 -18.90 -21.35
C PHE A 7 -5.21 -19.10 -20.26
N ILE A 8 -6.29 -19.84 -20.55
CA ILE A 8 -7.33 -20.17 -19.59
C ILE A 8 -6.76 -20.99 -18.42
N SER A 9 -5.93 -21.99 -18.71
CA SER A 9 -5.27 -22.79 -17.67
C SER A 9 -4.41 -21.91 -16.77
N ASN A 10 -3.63 -20.99 -17.36
CA ASN A 10 -2.78 -20.08 -16.61
C ASN A 10 -3.59 -19.13 -15.71
N LEU A 11 -4.71 -18.59 -16.22
CA LEU A 11 -5.60 -17.75 -15.41
C LEU A 11 -6.15 -18.50 -14.20
N SER A 12 -6.57 -19.76 -14.39
CA SER A 12 -7.04 -20.63 -13.30
C SER A 12 -5.94 -20.86 -12.25
N MET A 13 -4.71 -21.16 -12.69
CA MET A 13 -3.56 -21.35 -11.80
C MET A 13 -3.22 -20.09 -11.00
N LEU A 14 -3.38 -18.91 -11.60
CA LEU A 14 -3.15 -17.63 -10.95
C LEU A 14 -4.30 -17.22 -10.00
N GLY A 15 -5.39 -17.99 -9.94
CA GLY A 15 -6.53 -17.72 -9.07
C GLY A 15 -7.50 -16.68 -9.65
N PHE A 16 -7.58 -16.55 -10.98
CA PHE A 16 -8.56 -15.69 -11.61
C PHE A 16 -9.98 -16.23 -11.36
N ASP A 17 -10.77 -15.42 -10.67
CA ASP A 17 -12.19 -15.66 -10.41
C ASP A 17 -13.04 -14.63 -11.16
N PRO A 18 -13.83 -15.03 -12.18
CA PRO A 18 -14.72 -14.14 -12.92
C PRO A 18 -15.63 -13.30 -12.03
N ILE A 19 -16.14 -13.87 -10.94
CA ILE A 19 -17.11 -13.20 -10.07
C ILE A 19 -16.45 -12.05 -9.31
N LYS A 20 -15.19 -12.23 -8.91
CA LYS A 20 -14.42 -11.23 -8.15
C LYS A 20 -13.71 -10.20 -9.03
N HIS A 21 -13.24 -10.63 -10.20
CA HIS A 21 -12.34 -9.84 -11.03
C HIS A 21 -13.03 -9.18 -12.24
N ALA A 22 -14.17 -9.70 -12.69
CA ALA A 22 -14.96 -9.15 -13.79
C ALA A 22 -16.28 -8.56 -13.28
N THR A 23 -16.18 -7.46 -12.52
CA THR A 23 -17.32 -6.82 -11.84
C THR A 23 -17.85 -5.58 -12.56
N GLY A 24 -19.06 -5.17 -12.23
CA GLY A 24 -19.68 -3.94 -12.73
C GLY A 24 -19.82 -3.92 -14.26
N ALA A 25 -19.18 -2.96 -14.94
CA ALA A 25 -19.24 -2.82 -16.39
C ALA A 25 -18.57 -3.98 -17.16
N LEU A 26 -17.81 -4.83 -16.45
CA LEU A 26 -17.12 -6.01 -16.98
C LEU A 26 -17.83 -7.32 -16.61
N SER A 27 -19.07 -7.29 -16.10
CA SER A 27 -19.81 -8.51 -15.80
C SER A 27 -20.32 -9.25 -17.05
N ASN A 28 -20.81 -10.48 -16.86
CA ASN A 28 -21.41 -11.33 -17.88
C ASN A 28 -20.46 -11.77 -19.01
N ILE A 29 -19.18 -11.93 -18.69
CA ILE A 29 -18.17 -12.47 -19.60
C ILE A 29 -18.06 -13.99 -19.41
N GLN A 30 -18.03 -14.75 -20.50
CA GLN A 30 -17.70 -16.18 -20.44
C GLN A 30 -16.23 -16.39 -20.81
N PHE A 31 -15.46 -16.92 -19.87
CA PHE A 31 -14.04 -17.20 -20.02
C PHE A 31 -13.83 -18.64 -20.47
N ASP A 32 -13.69 -18.85 -21.78
CA ASP A 32 -13.38 -20.13 -22.42
C ASP A 32 -12.34 -19.95 -23.54
N GLU A 33 -12.03 -21.02 -24.27
CA GLU A 33 -11.06 -20.99 -25.36
C GLU A 33 -11.47 -20.08 -26.54
N GLU A 34 -12.75 -19.73 -26.65
CA GLU A 34 -13.29 -18.89 -27.71
C GLU A 34 -13.47 -17.44 -27.27
N MET A 35 -13.08 -17.05 -26.06
CA MET A 35 -13.41 -15.71 -25.53
C MET A 35 -12.91 -14.55 -26.40
N PHE A 36 -11.82 -14.73 -27.17
CA PHE A 36 -11.30 -13.71 -28.08
C PHE A 36 -11.69 -13.96 -29.55
N THR A 37 -12.42 -15.02 -29.85
CA THR A 37 -12.89 -15.35 -31.22
C THR A 37 -14.41 -15.31 -31.34
N ARG A 38 -15.16 -15.35 -30.23
CA ARG A 38 -16.63 -15.46 -30.21
C ARG A 38 -17.32 -14.21 -30.72
N ASN A 39 -16.96 -13.04 -30.19
CA ASN A 39 -17.61 -11.78 -30.56
C ASN A 39 -16.72 -10.90 -31.43
N ALA A 40 -17.35 -9.95 -32.11
CA ALA A 40 -16.66 -8.94 -32.90
C ALA A 40 -15.89 -7.93 -32.03
N ASP A 41 -16.32 -7.75 -30.77
CA ASP A 41 -15.73 -6.88 -29.75
C ASP A 41 -15.52 -7.69 -28.47
N ASN A 42 -14.27 -8.05 -28.17
CA ASN A 42 -13.89 -8.77 -26.94
C ASN A 42 -13.09 -7.87 -25.99
N ASN A 43 -13.40 -6.57 -25.98
CA ASN A 43 -12.69 -5.61 -25.16
C ASN A 43 -12.87 -5.89 -23.66
N LYS A 44 -14.04 -6.39 -23.23
CA LYS A 44 -14.29 -6.64 -21.81
C LYS A 44 -13.42 -7.78 -21.28
N GLU A 45 -13.36 -8.86 -22.04
CA GLU A 45 -12.55 -10.05 -21.82
C GLU A 45 -11.09 -9.64 -21.66
N PHE A 46 -10.59 -8.85 -22.61
CA PHE A 46 -9.21 -8.36 -22.58
C PHE A 46 -8.94 -7.50 -21.36
N VAL A 47 -9.81 -6.52 -21.07
CA VAL A 47 -9.56 -5.59 -19.96
C VAL A 47 -9.64 -6.28 -18.61
N ALA A 48 -10.64 -7.13 -18.38
CA ALA A 48 -10.78 -7.88 -17.13
C ALA A 48 -9.56 -8.78 -16.86
N THR A 49 -9.15 -9.56 -17.86
CA THR A 49 -8.04 -10.51 -17.70
C THR A 49 -6.68 -9.83 -17.65
N SER A 50 -6.42 -8.86 -18.54
CA SER A 50 -5.13 -8.16 -18.55
C SER A 50 -4.92 -7.33 -17.29
N TYR A 51 -5.95 -6.67 -16.76
CA TYR A 51 -5.79 -5.86 -15.56
C TYR A 51 -5.44 -6.72 -14.35
N PHE A 52 -6.07 -7.88 -14.23
CA PHE A 52 -5.72 -8.89 -13.23
C PHE A 52 -4.24 -9.30 -13.34
N LEU A 53 -3.77 -9.63 -14.54
CA LEU A 53 -2.38 -10.03 -14.78
C LEU A 53 -1.39 -8.90 -14.45
N PHE A 54 -1.69 -7.66 -14.83
CA PHE A 54 -0.85 -6.51 -14.50
C PHE A 54 -0.79 -6.24 -12.99
N GLN A 55 -1.89 -6.46 -12.26
CA GLN A 55 -1.89 -6.36 -10.80
C GLN A 55 -1.00 -7.42 -10.14
N LEU A 56 -0.96 -8.63 -10.69
CA LEU A 56 -0.09 -9.70 -10.19
C LEU A 56 1.39 -9.43 -10.49
N LEU A 57 1.71 -8.85 -11.64
CA LEU A 57 3.09 -8.46 -11.97
C LEU A 57 3.60 -7.34 -11.06
N ASP A 58 2.86 -6.24 -10.96
CA ASP A 58 3.22 -5.13 -10.07
C ASP A 58 1.97 -4.32 -9.73
N ARG A 59 1.43 -4.58 -8.54
CA ARG A 59 0.22 -3.92 -8.03
C ARG A 59 0.38 -2.40 -7.91
N THR A 60 1.57 -1.93 -7.52
CA THR A 60 1.82 -0.49 -7.31
C THR A 60 1.86 0.22 -8.65
N ARG A 61 2.58 -0.36 -9.62
CA ARG A 61 2.65 0.16 -10.97
C ARG A 61 1.30 0.08 -11.67
N ALA A 62 0.54 -1.00 -11.52
CA ALA A 62 -0.79 -1.13 -12.12
C ALA A 62 -1.74 -0.03 -11.65
N ARG A 63 -1.79 0.23 -10.34
CA ARG A 63 -2.61 1.32 -9.78
C ARG A 63 -2.23 2.69 -10.33
N LYS A 64 -0.93 2.99 -10.44
CA LYS A 64 -0.45 4.27 -10.98
C LYS A 64 -0.73 4.39 -12.48
N THR A 65 -0.46 3.32 -13.23
CA THR A 65 -0.52 3.28 -14.69
C THR A 65 -1.96 3.38 -15.19
N PHE A 66 -2.89 2.68 -14.54
CA PHE A 66 -4.30 2.64 -14.94
C PHE A 66 -5.21 3.61 -14.16
N LYS A 67 -4.65 4.49 -13.32
CA LYS A 67 -5.41 5.42 -12.45
C LYS A 67 -6.52 6.19 -13.19
N ASN A 68 -6.28 6.59 -14.43
CA ASN A 68 -7.22 7.44 -15.19
C ASN A 68 -8.30 6.65 -15.94
N CYS A 69 -8.13 5.34 -16.08
CA CYS A 69 -9.02 4.46 -16.84
C CYS A 69 -9.55 3.27 -16.02
N TRP A 70 -9.22 3.21 -14.73
CA TRP A 70 -9.67 2.18 -13.81
C TRP A 70 -10.06 2.80 -12.45
N PRO A 71 -11.25 2.49 -11.89
CA PRO A 71 -12.27 1.58 -12.40
C PRO A 71 -13.03 2.13 -13.64
N ILE A 72 -13.65 1.24 -14.41
CA ILE A 72 -14.40 1.61 -15.63
C ILE A 72 -15.77 2.15 -15.22
N THR A 73 -15.89 3.48 -15.17
CA THR A 73 -17.16 4.19 -14.96
C THR A 73 -17.74 4.72 -16.27
N ASP A 74 -16.92 5.32 -17.13
CA ASP A 74 -17.27 5.63 -18.52
C ASP A 74 -16.75 4.54 -19.45
N TYR A 75 -17.65 3.64 -19.83
CA TYR A 75 -17.32 2.45 -20.62
C TYR A 75 -16.54 2.77 -21.91
N ARG A 76 -17.00 3.74 -22.72
CA ARG A 76 -16.39 4.01 -24.03
C ARG A 76 -15.04 4.68 -23.88
N ARG A 77 -14.97 5.72 -23.03
CA ARG A 77 -13.74 6.50 -22.85
C ARG A 77 -12.67 5.68 -22.14
N HIS A 78 -13.02 5.04 -21.01
CA HIS A 78 -12.04 4.34 -20.18
C HIS A 78 -11.52 3.08 -20.87
N LEU A 79 -12.33 2.34 -21.63
CA LEU A 79 -11.82 1.20 -22.40
C LEU A 79 -10.80 1.63 -23.46
N ARG A 80 -11.07 2.72 -24.19
CA ARG A 80 -10.13 3.24 -25.18
C ARG A 80 -8.81 3.65 -24.54
N GLU A 81 -8.86 4.40 -23.44
CA GLU A 81 -7.67 4.83 -22.69
C GLU A 81 -6.92 3.62 -22.12
N TYR A 82 -7.63 2.66 -21.54
CA TYR A 82 -7.06 1.43 -21.00
C TYR A 82 -6.26 0.68 -22.05
N ARG A 83 -6.81 0.46 -23.25
CA ARG A 83 -6.13 -0.29 -24.31
C ARG A 83 -4.85 0.39 -24.79
N VAL A 84 -4.83 1.71 -24.86
CA VAL A 84 -3.62 2.48 -25.19
C VAL A 84 -2.54 2.27 -24.13
N VAL A 85 -2.93 2.34 -22.85
CA VAL A 85 -2.00 2.17 -21.73
C VAL A 85 -1.50 0.73 -21.63
N ALA A 86 -2.40 -0.26 -21.73
CA ALA A 86 -2.09 -1.68 -21.71
C ALA A 86 -1.17 -2.06 -22.89
N PHE A 87 -1.44 -1.55 -24.09
CA PHE A 87 -0.57 -1.74 -25.26
C PHE A 87 0.85 -1.22 -25.00
N ARG A 88 0.99 -0.04 -24.39
CA ARG A 88 2.31 0.52 -24.05
C ARG A 88 3.06 -0.38 -23.07
N TRP A 89 2.39 -0.84 -22.02
CA TRP A 89 3.03 -1.72 -21.03
C TRP A 89 3.40 -3.08 -21.64
N LEU A 90 2.52 -3.70 -22.44
CA LEU A 90 2.85 -4.91 -23.20
C LEU A 90 4.06 -4.73 -24.11
N HIS A 91 4.16 -3.58 -24.77
CA HIS A 91 5.29 -3.26 -25.64
C HIS A 91 6.59 -3.08 -24.85
N GLU A 92 6.53 -2.52 -23.64
CA GLU A 92 7.68 -2.46 -22.75
C GLU A 92 8.13 -3.85 -22.30
N LEU A 93 7.20 -4.74 -21.94
CA LEU A 93 7.49 -6.13 -21.60
C LEU A 93 8.10 -6.90 -22.79
N LEU A 94 7.57 -6.68 -24.00
CA LEU A 94 8.15 -7.27 -25.21
C LEU A 94 9.59 -6.81 -25.44
N ARG A 95 9.86 -5.50 -25.28
CA ARG A 95 11.21 -4.94 -25.43
C ARG A 95 12.19 -5.42 -24.36
N ALA A 96 11.69 -5.71 -23.16
CA ALA A 96 12.47 -6.27 -22.07
C ALA A 96 12.74 -7.79 -22.24
N GLY A 97 12.17 -8.43 -23.26
CA GLY A 97 12.31 -9.88 -23.47
C GLY A 97 11.47 -10.73 -22.52
N CYS A 98 10.48 -10.14 -21.84
CA CYS A 98 9.63 -10.83 -20.89
C CYS A 98 8.55 -11.69 -21.55
N LEU A 99 8.13 -11.34 -22.77
CA LEU A 99 7.12 -12.08 -23.52
C LEU A 99 7.79 -13.16 -24.37
N VAL A 100 7.55 -14.42 -24.02
CA VAL A 100 8.10 -15.58 -24.74
C VAL A 100 7.32 -15.83 -26.04
N GLY A 101 8.05 -16.18 -27.11
CA GLY A 101 7.50 -16.51 -28.42
C GLY A 101 7.69 -15.40 -29.47
N GLN A 102 7.34 -15.69 -30.73
CA GLN A 102 7.37 -14.71 -31.83
C GLN A 102 6.13 -13.80 -31.79
N ILE A 103 5.97 -13.07 -30.68
CA ILE A 103 4.84 -12.18 -30.46
C ILE A 103 5.05 -10.86 -31.22
N VAL A 104 4.09 -10.51 -32.08
CA VAL A 104 4.06 -9.22 -32.77
C VAL A 104 2.94 -8.38 -32.17
N LEU A 105 3.30 -7.22 -31.63
CA LEU A 105 2.33 -6.26 -31.10
C LEU A 105 1.97 -5.22 -32.17
N ARG A 106 0.69 -5.13 -32.52
CA ARG A 106 0.14 -4.07 -33.38
C ARG A 106 -1.06 -3.42 -32.69
N ARG A 107 -1.19 -2.10 -32.80
CA ARG A 107 -2.31 -1.35 -32.18
C ARG A 107 -3.68 -1.86 -32.63
N SER A 108 -3.80 -2.23 -33.90
CA SER A 108 -5.04 -2.75 -34.50
C SER A 108 -5.56 -4.02 -33.81
N PHE A 109 -4.69 -4.82 -33.20
CA PHE A 109 -5.12 -6.02 -32.46
C PHE A 109 -5.94 -5.66 -31.21
N PHE A 110 -5.68 -4.47 -30.63
CA PHE A 110 -6.32 -3.97 -29.42
C PHE A 110 -7.48 -3.01 -29.73
N GLU A 111 -7.93 -2.87 -30.98
CA GLU A 111 -9.14 -2.08 -31.26
C GLU A 111 -10.40 -2.88 -30.89
N ASP A 112 -10.44 -4.13 -31.34
CA ASP A 112 -11.55 -5.08 -31.14
C ASP A 112 -11.16 -6.26 -30.22
N CYS A 113 -9.88 -6.36 -29.83
CA CYS A 113 -9.32 -7.42 -28.98
C CYS A 113 -9.69 -8.83 -29.46
N ARG A 114 -9.66 -9.07 -30.78
CA ARG A 114 -10.13 -10.32 -31.37
C ARG A 114 -9.05 -11.12 -32.10
N GLY A 115 -9.27 -12.43 -32.18
CA GLY A 115 -8.51 -13.38 -32.97
C GLY A 115 -7.33 -14.02 -32.25
N GLU A 116 -6.71 -14.99 -32.93
CA GLU A 116 -5.59 -15.79 -32.41
C GLU A 116 -4.41 -14.96 -31.93
N ARG A 117 -4.16 -13.79 -32.54
CA ARG A 117 -3.06 -12.91 -32.12
C ARG A 117 -3.24 -12.39 -30.70
N ILE A 118 -4.47 -12.11 -30.28
CA ILE A 118 -4.73 -11.72 -28.89
C ILE A 118 -4.56 -12.92 -27.96
N ASN A 119 -4.99 -14.13 -28.37
CA ASN A 119 -4.71 -15.35 -27.61
C ASN A 119 -3.21 -15.53 -27.37
N ASP A 120 -2.38 -15.38 -28.41
CA ASP A 120 -0.93 -15.54 -28.31
C ASP A 120 -0.31 -14.52 -27.35
N ILE A 121 -0.72 -13.24 -27.47
CA ILE A 121 -0.25 -12.16 -26.60
C ILE A 121 -0.63 -12.43 -25.15
N MET A 122 -1.89 -12.81 -24.90
CA MET A 122 -2.41 -13.03 -23.55
C MET A 122 -1.83 -14.29 -22.92
N ALA A 123 -1.63 -15.36 -23.69
CA ALA A 123 -0.96 -16.59 -23.24
C ALA A 123 0.51 -16.34 -22.87
N SER A 124 1.22 -15.54 -23.68
CA SER A 124 2.60 -15.15 -23.39
C SER A 124 2.67 -14.28 -22.12
N LEU A 125 1.78 -13.30 -21.98
CA LEU A 125 1.69 -12.48 -20.78
C LEU A 125 1.41 -13.32 -19.54
N SER A 126 0.40 -14.20 -19.56
CA SER A 126 0.04 -14.99 -18.39
C SER A 126 1.13 -15.98 -17.98
N SER A 127 1.84 -16.55 -18.96
CA SER A 127 3.00 -17.42 -18.70
C SER A 127 4.12 -16.65 -17.98
N HIS A 128 4.43 -15.44 -18.46
CA HIS A 128 5.39 -14.56 -17.80
C HIS A 128 4.96 -14.18 -16.38
N VAL A 129 3.67 -13.92 -16.15
CA VAL A 129 3.12 -13.64 -14.81
C VAL A 129 3.32 -14.85 -13.88
N ILE A 130 3.01 -16.07 -14.34
CA ILE A 130 3.26 -17.30 -13.57
C ILE A 130 4.74 -17.42 -13.20
N GLU A 131 5.64 -17.26 -14.17
CA GLU A 131 7.08 -17.33 -13.92
C GLU A 131 7.53 -16.30 -12.89
N THR A 132 7.00 -15.08 -12.97
CA THR A 132 7.31 -13.99 -12.03
C THR A 132 6.82 -14.31 -10.63
N VAL A 133 5.57 -14.75 -10.48
CA VAL A 133 4.97 -15.12 -9.18
C VAL A 133 5.74 -16.29 -8.56
N LEU A 134 6.03 -17.34 -9.34
CA LEU A 134 6.79 -18.50 -8.86
C LEU A 134 8.22 -18.14 -8.46
N SER A 135 8.85 -17.20 -9.17
CA SER A 135 10.21 -16.74 -8.83
C SER A 135 10.21 -15.91 -7.56
N CYS A 136 9.24 -15.00 -7.39
CA CYS A 136 9.08 -14.25 -6.14
C CYS A 136 8.79 -15.16 -4.93
N ASP A 137 8.08 -16.28 -5.11
CA ASP A 137 7.84 -17.23 -4.03
C ASP A 137 9.08 -18.05 -3.68
N LYS A 138 9.95 -18.35 -4.66
CA LYS A 138 11.28 -18.90 -4.38
C LYS A 138 12.12 -17.92 -3.59
N ASP A 139 12.15 -16.65 -3.98
CA ASP A 139 12.90 -15.62 -3.26
C ASP A 139 12.36 -15.41 -1.85
N LYS A 140 11.03 -15.46 -1.65
CA LYS A 140 10.42 -15.41 -0.31
C LYS A 140 10.67 -16.67 0.50
N SER A 141 10.71 -17.84 -0.12
CA SER A 141 11.00 -19.11 0.53
C SER A 141 12.47 -19.22 0.90
N GLU A 142 13.37 -18.72 0.05
CA GLU A 142 14.80 -18.60 0.32
C GLU A 142 15.07 -17.50 1.35
N ALA A 143 14.43 -16.34 1.26
CA ALA A 143 14.48 -15.32 2.29
C ALA A 143 13.88 -15.83 3.60
N SER A 144 12.77 -16.58 3.56
CA SER A 144 12.21 -17.23 4.76
C SER A 144 13.13 -18.32 5.29
N ARG A 145 13.87 -19.05 4.45
CA ARG A 145 14.88 -20.02 4.88
C ARG A 145 16.12 -19.35 5.44
N MET A 146 16.54 -18.20 4.90
CA MET A 146 17.65 -17.40 5.43
C MET A 146 17.25 -16.68 6.72
N ILE A 147 16.00 -16.21 6.82
CA ILE A 147 15.42 -15.67 8.06
C ILE A 147 15.23 -16.81 9.06
N SER A 148 14.77 -18.00 8.67
CA SER A 148 14.67 -19.17 9.55
C SER A 148 16.03 -19.72 9.96
N SER A 149 17.06 -19.70 9.10
CA SER A 149 18.42 -20.12 9.49
C SER A 149 19.07 -19.09 10.41
N ASN A 150 18.83 -17.80 10.18
CA ASN A 150 19.25 -16.75 11.10
C ASN A 150 18.42 -16.73 12.39
N ALA A 151 17.13 -17.10 12.35
CA ALA A 151 16.28 -17.23 13.52
C ALA A 151 16.60 -18.49 14.34
N LEU A 152 16.99 -19.61 13.69
CA LEU A 152 17.55 -20.77 14.39
C LEU A 152 18.93 -20.47 14.99
N SER A 153 19.70 -19.56 14.39
CA SER A 153 20.95 -19.05 14.96
C SER A 153 20.73 -17.96 16.04
N GLN A 154 19.50 -17.48 16.22
CA GLN A 154 19.12 -16.46 17.21
C GLN A 154 17.92 -16.90 18.04
N PHE A 155 17.88 -18.16 18.48
CA PHE A 155 17.17 -18.46 19.73
C PHE A 155 17.96 -17.87 20.90
N THR A 156 18.00 -16.54 20.96
CA THR A 156 18.26 -15.85 22.21
C THR A 156 16.97 -15.99 23.02
N THR A 157 17.05 -16.60 24.19
CA THR A 157 15.90 -16.81 25.07
C THR A 157 15.18 -15.48 25.35
N VAL A 158 13.91 -15.53 25.74
CA VAL A 158 13.15 -14.31 26.12
C VAL A 158 13.94 -13.45 27.11
N GLU A 159 14.69 -14.10 27.99
CA GLU A 159 15.60 -13.50 28.97
C GLU A 159 16.73 -12.69 28.33
N GLU A 160 17.35 -13.18 27.25
CA GLU A 160 18.43 -12.47 26.56
C GLU A 160 17.92 -11.25 25.78
N LYS A 161 16.71 -11.32 25.20
CA LYS A 161 16.06 -10.15 24.60
C LYS A 161 15.68 -9.11 25.64
N GLN A 162 15.24 -9.55 26.81
CA GLN A 162 14.92 -8.68 27.93
C GLN A 162 16.17 -7.98 28.47
N HIS A 163 17.28 -8.72 28.62
CA HIS A 163 18.57 -8.16 29.03
C HIS A 163 19.14 -7.18 28.00
N MET A 164 18.98 -7.45 26.70
CA MET A 164 19.34 -6.48 25.65
C MET A 164 18.52 -5.19 25.75
N LEU A 165 17.21 -5.31 25.99
CA LEU A 165 16.33 -4.15 26.11
C LEU A 165 16.69 -3.32 27.35
N GLU A 166 16.96 -3.97 28.48
CA GLU A 166 17.44 -3.31 29.71
C GLU A 166 18.78 -2.61 29.47
N SER A 167 19.72 -3.23 28.76
CA SER A 167 21.01 -2.61 28.45
C SER A 167 20.88 -1.37 27.56
N GLU A 168 19.92 -1.35 26.63
CA GLU A 168 19.69 -0.19 25.76
C GLU A 168 18.97 0.93 26.50
N ILE A 169 18.06 0.61 27.42
CA ILE A 169 17.43 1.58 28.32
C ILE A 169 18.49 2.25 29.21
N ASP A 170 19.43 1.49 29.75
CA ASP A 170 20.53 2.03 30.57
C ASP A 170 21.48 2.92 29.76
N ARG A 171 21.77 2.53 28.52
CA ARG A 171 22.58 3.33 27.58
C ARG A 171 21.93 4.68 27.29
N LEU A 172 20.65 4.68 26.91
CA LEU A 172 19.89 5.90 26.61
C LEU A 172 19.71 6.78 27.85
N SER A 173 19.50 6.17 29.03
CA SER A 173 19.41 6.90 30.29
C SER A 173 20.71 7.59 30.65
N SER A 174 21.85 6.96 30.35
CA SER A 174 23.18 7.54 30.56
C SER A 174 23.47 8.70 29.60
N GLU A 175 23.10 8.57 28.33
CA GLU A 175 23.22 9.66 27.34
C GLU A 175 22.41 10.90 27.76
N LEU A 176 21.16 10.71 28.19
CA LEU A 176 20.31 11.81 28.68
C LEU A 176 20.88 12.50 29.94
N LYS A 177 21.59 11.76 30.80
CA LYS A 177 22.22 12.32 32.00
C LYS A 177 23.43 13.19 31.66
N ILE A 178 24.20 12.78 30.64
CA ILE A 178 25.33 13.55 30.09
C ILE A 178 24.84 14.85 29.44
N GLU A 179 23.74 14.81 28.68
CA GLU A 179 23.16 16.03 28.11
C GLU A 179 22.65 17.00 29.19
N ARG A 180 22.08 16.49 30.28
CA ARG A 180 21.64 17.34 31.40
C ARG A 180 22.80 17.98 32.15
N SER A 181 23.90 17.27 32.39
CA SER A 181 25.08 17.84 33.05
C SER A 181 25.82 18.84 32.15
N GLY A 182 25.86 18.61 30.84
CA GLY A 182 26.42 19.56 29.87
C GLY A 182 25.65 20.88 29.80
N LYS A 183 24.31 20.85 29.93
CA LYS A 183 23.47 22.07 29.96
C LYS A 183 23.60 22.86 31.27
N GLN A 184 23.86 22.19 32.39
CA GLN A 184 24.01 22.86 33.69
C GLN A 184 25.32 23.65 33.78
N ALA A 185 26.43 23.09 33.24
CA ALA A 185 27.72 23.78 33.14
C ALA A 185 27.67 25.05 32.27
N TYR A 186 26.86 25.06 31.20
CA TYR A 186 26.69 26.22 30.32
C TYR A 186 25.82 27.34 30.92
N SER A 187 24.99 27.02 31.91
CA SER A 187 24.12 27.99 32.59
C SER A 187 24.83 28.75 33.72
N GLU A 188 25.78 28.12 34.41
CA GLU A 188 26.55 28.75 35.49
C GLU A 188 27.62 29.73 34.97
N GLU A 189 28.19 29.48 33.79
CA GLU A 189 29.16 30.39 33.15
C GLU A 189 28.52 31.72 32.72
N ARG A 190 27.19 31.74 32.48
CA ARG A 190 26.46 32.96 32.11
C ARG A 190 26.13 33.87 33.29
N ILE A 191 25.99 33.33 34.51
CA ILE A 191 25.69 34.13 35.71
C ILE A 191 26.93 34.92 36.17
N SER A 192 28.14 34.45 35.85
CA SER A 192 29.39 35.15 36.16
C SER A 192 29.68 36.35 35.26
N ILE A 193 29.10 36.41 34.04
CA ILE A 193 29.37 37.50 33.08
C ILE A 193 28.44 38.71 33.30
N THR A 194 27.28 38.53 33.96
CA THR A 194 26.32 39.63 34.17
C THR A 194 26.53 40.45 35.45
N ASN A 195 27.46 40.07 36.33
CA ASN A 195 27.75 40.80 37.57
C ASN A 195 28.93 41.78 37.48
N GLY A 196 29.44 42.04 36.27
CA GLY A 196 30.65 42.85 36.03
C GLY A 196 30.46 44.17 35.27
N LEU A 197 29.25 44.69 35.10
CA LEU A 197 29.02 45.96 34.39
C LEU A 197 28.22 46.94 35.25
N HIS A 198 28.92 47.51 36.23
CA HIS A 198 28.58 48.78 36.85
C HIS A 198 29.74 49.73 36.60
N MET A 199 29.62 50.62 35.60
CA MET A 199 30.38 51.87 35.50
C MET A 199 29.71 52.82 34.51
N ASP A 200 29.38 53.98 35.04
CA ASP A 200 29.40 55.34 34.49
C ASP A 200 28.47 55.85 33.38
N VAL A 201 27.87 56.97 33.79
CA VAL A 201 27.07 57.95 33.08
C VAL A 201 27.95 58.77 32.14
N GLY A 202 27.54 58.90 30.88
CA GLY A 202 28.20 59.77 29.90
C GLY A 202 27.24 60.20 28.80
N THR A 203 26.99 61.51 28.78
CA THR A 203 26.07 62.30 27.96
C THR A 203 26.22 62.24 26.44
N ALA A 204 25.05 62.36 25.78
CA ALA A 204 24.74 63.04 24.51
C ALA A 204 25.33 62.54 23.18
N GLY A 205 24.42 62.25 22.23
CA GLY A 205 24.74 62.10 20.82
C GLY A 205 23.61 61.43 20.04
N GLU A 206 22.75 62.24 19.41
CA GLU A 206 21.70 61.80 18.48
C GLU A 206 22.30 61.06 17.27
N GLY A 207 21.78 59.86 16.98
CA GLY A 207 22.17 59.09 15.80
C GLY A 207 21.23 57.90 15.54
N ARG A 208 20.54 57.94 14.40
CA ARG A 208 19.52 56.98 13.90
C ARG A 208 19.84 55.49 14.11
N PRO A 209 18.82 54.63 14.34
CA PRO A 209 19.01 53.20 14.46
C PRO A 209 19.23 52.52 13.10
N LYS A 210 20.30 51.73 12.99
CA LYS A 210 20.46 50.73 11.94
C LYS A 210 19.86 49.41 12.40
N SER A 211 18.91 48.92 11.61
CA SER A 211 18.33 47.57 11.63
C SER A 211 19.41 46.50 11.83
N THR A 212 19.31 45.78 12.95
CA THR A 212 20.03 44.53 13.20
C THR A 212 19.15 43.36 12.78
N PHE A 213 19.66 42.55 11.86
CA PHE A 213 19.09 41.26 11.49
C PHE A 213 19.06 40.35 12.73
N SER A 214 17.86 39.93 13.10
CA SER A 214 17.60 38.97 14.16
C SER A 214 18.19 37.62 13.74
N THR A 215 19.18 37.12 14.47
CA THR A 215 19.63 35.73 14.35
C THR A 215 18.52 34.80 14.83
N PRO A 216 18.34 33.61 14.21
CA PRO A 216 17.28 32.69 14.58
C PRO A 216 17.52 32.17 16.00
N ASN A 217 16.48 32.31 16.83
CA ASN A 217 16.47 31.91 18.23
C ASN A 217 16.88 30.43 18.37
N LYS A 218 18.03 30.16 19.02
CA LYS A 218 18.60 28.81 19.18
C LYS A 218 17.64 27.85 19.89
N ASP A 219 16.76 28.38 20.75
CA ASP A 219 15.74 27.62 21.48
C ASP A 219 14.72 26.94 20.55
N VAL A 220 14.49 27.49 19.35
CA VAL A 220 13.56 26.91 18.36
C VAL A 220 14.17 25.67 17.67
N LYS A 221 15.50 25.58 17.54
CA LYS A 221 16.15 24.40 16.94
C LYS A 221 16.18 23.20 17.89
N GLU A 222 16.33 23.43 19.20
CA GLU A 222 16.27 22.35 20.19
C GLU A 222 14.85 21.76 20.29
N TRP A 223 13.82 22.61 20.34
CA TRP A 223 12.42 22.17 20.37
C TRP A 223 12.04 21.30 19.16
N ASN A 224 12.47 21.68 17.96
CA ASN A 224 12.18 20.92 16.74
C ASN A 224 12.85 19.53 16.70
N THR A 225 14.01 19.39 17.37
CA THR A 225 14.74 18.12 17.39
C THR A 225 14.08 17.15 18.37
N THR A 226 13.75 17.61 19.58
CA THR A 226 13.02 16.80 20.58
C THR A 226 11.64 16.39 20.06
N TYR A 227 10.91 17.31 19.42
CA TYR A 227 9.61 17.03 18.83
C TYR A 227 9.70 15.98 17.71
N SER A 228 10.73 16.04 16.87
CA SER A 228 10.94 15.03 15.81
C SER A 228 11.25 13.63 16.36
N VAL A 229 11.92 13.51 17.50
CA VAL A 229 12.25 12.21 18.10
C VAL A 229 11.00 11.61 18.75
N VAL A 230 10.24 12.42 19.50
CA VAL A 230 8.97 11.99 20.11
C VAL A 230 7.98 11.50 19.05
N HIS A 231 7.80 12.25 17.95
CA HIS A 231 6.89 11.83 16.89
C HIS A 231 7.32 10.55 16.16
N LYS A 232 8.63 10.31 16.04
CA LYS A 232 9.15 9.05 15.46
C LYS A 232 8.89 7.87 16.39
N LEU A 233 9.03 8.06 17.70
CA LEU A 233 8.72 7.03 18.70
C LEU A 233 7.22 6.71 18.73
N GLU A 234 6.35 7.72 18.71
CA GLU A 234 4.89 7.52 18.67
C GLU A 234 4.44 6.73 17.43
N ARG A 235 4.95 7.07 16.25
CA ARG A 235 4.64 6.31 15.01
C ARG A 235 5.15 4.88 15.06
N SER A 236 6.31 4.67 15.67
CA SER A 236 6.90 3.32 15.80
C SER A 236 6.10 2.47 16.78
N LEU A 237 5.65 3.07 17.88
CA LEU A 237 4.77 2.44 18.87
C LEU A 237 3.41 2.08 18.24
N GLU A 238 2.79 3.02 17.52
CA GLU A 238 1.51 2.79 16.84
C GLU A 238 1.60 1.67 15.78
N TYR A 239 2.70 1.62 15.03
CA TYR A 239 2.97 0.54 14.08
C TYR A 239 3.10 -0.82 14.76
N LEU A 240 3.84 -0.89 15.87
CA LEU A 240 4.00 -2.13 16.64
C LEU A 240 2.68 -2.59 17.27
N MET A 241 1.85 -1.67 17.78
CA MET A 241 0.54 -1.99 18.33
C MET A 241 -0.42 -2.52 17.25
N LYS A 242 -0.46 -1.89 16.07
CA LYS A 242 -1.24 -2.38 14.92
C LYS A 242 -0.78 -3.76 14.47
N HIS A 243 0.53 -3.99 14.39
CA HIS A 243 1.08 -5.27 13.97
C HIS A 243 0.79 -6.38 15.00
N ASN A 244 0.92 -6.09 16.30
CA ASN A 244 0.52 -7.03 17.35
C ASN A 244 -0.98 -7.33 17.32
N CYS A 245 -1.82 -6.35 17.03
CA CYS A 245 -3.26 -6.57 16.89
C CYS A 245 -3.58 -7.54 15.74
N ILE A 246 -2.93 -7.36 14.57
CA ILE A 246 -3.10 -8.24 13.41
C ILE A 246 -2.60 -9.65 13.71
N LEU A 247 -1.45 -9.78 14.37
CA LEU A 247 -0.91 -11.08 14.77
C LEU A 247 -1.80 -11.78 15.78
N SER A 248 -2.31 -11.06 16.79
CA SER A 248 -3.24 -11.60 17.78
C SER A 248 -4.56 -12.05 17.13
N GLN A 249 -5.12 -11.28 16.19
CA GLN A 249 -6.32 -11.67 15.46
C GLN A 249 -6.08 -12.91 14.58
N ALA A 250 -4.96 -12.96 13.86
CA ALA A 250 -4.60 -14.12 13.03
C ALA A 250 -4.37 -15.39 13.86
N VAL A 251 -3.89 -15.26 15.10
CA VAL A 251 -3.75 -16.36 16.06
C VAL A 251 -5.13 -16.83 16.55
N VAL A 252 -6.05 -15.91 16.87
CA VAL A 252 -7.43 -16.21 17.24
C VAL A 252 -8.17 -16.93 16.11
N ASP A 253 -8.06 -16.43 14.88
CA ASP A 253 -8.73 -17.00 13.71
C ASP A 253 -8.19 -18.41 13.35
N ARG A 254 -6.90 -18.66 13.56
CA ARG A 254 -6.28 -19.98 13.28
C ARG A 254 -6.48 -21.01 14.37
N LEU A 255 -6.47 -20.60 15.64
CA LEU A 255 -6.49 -21.55 16.76
C LEU A 255 -7.88 -21.71 17.37
N GLY A 256 -8.84 -20.82 17.07
CA GLY A 256 -10.18 -20.84 17.68
C GLY A 256 -10.16 -20.64 19.20
N VAL A 257 -9.00 -20.32 19.77
CA VAL A 257 -8.79 -20.06 21.20
C VAL A 257 -8.71 -18.55 21.37
N ARG A 258 -9.72 -17.96 22.00
CA ARG A 258 -9.60 -16.60 22.53
C ARG A 258 -8.49 -16.61 23.59
N PRO A 259 -7.46 -15.74 23.50
CA PRO A 259 -6.49 -15.60 24.57
C PRO A 259 -7.26 -15.26 25.86
N SER A 260 -7.06 -16.08 26.89
CA SER A 260 -7.59 -15.84 28.23
C SER A 260 -6.87 -14.62 28.80
N MET A 261 -7.43 -13.43 28.58
CA MET A 261 -6.86 -12.18 29.05
C MET A 261 -7.02 -12.13 30.57
N ALA A 262 -5.90 -12.07 31.30
CA ALA A 262 -5.90 -12.03 32.76
C ALA A 262 -6.35 -10.68 33.33
N ASN A 263 -6.39 -9.63 32.50
CA ASN A 263 -6.73 -8.28 32.92
C ASN A 263 -8.00 -7.76 32.20
N LYS A 264 -9.00 -7.38 32.99
CA LYS A 264 -10.27 -6.81 32.53
C LYS A 264 -10.09 -5.48 31.79
N GLU A 265 -9.02 -4.73 32.08
CA GLU A 265 -8.70 -3.49 31.37
C GLU A 265 -8.24 -3.74 29.94
N GLU A 266 -7.44 -4.80 29.72
CA GLU A 266 -7.03 -5.19 28.37
C GLU A 266 -8.22 -5.69 27.56
N GLU A 267 -9.10 -6.50 28.16
CA GLU A 267 -10.34 -6.95 27.51
C GLU A 267 -11.23 -5.76 27.10
N ASN A 268 -11.35 -4.75 27.97
CA ASN A 268 -12.08 -3.52 27.66
C ASN A 268 -11.41 -2.68 26.56
N MET A 269 -10.08 -2.62 26.54
CA MET A 269 -9.33 -1.90 25.50
C MET A 269 -9.51 -2.57 24.13
N TYR A 270 -9.40 -3.90 24.06
CA TYR A 270 -9.62 -4.63 22.81
C TYR A 270 -11.07 -4.53 22.36
N THR A 271 -12.04 -4.60 23.28
CA THR A 271 -13.47 -4.42 22.95
C THR A 271 -13.73 -3.04 22.34
N ARG A 272 -13.15 -1.97 22.92
CA ARG A 272 -13.27 -0.61 22.37
C ARG A 272 -12.69 -0.49 20.96
N LEU A 273 -11.50 -1.06 20.73
CA LEU A 273 -10.85 -1.01 19.42
C LEU A 273 -11.63 -1.76 18.34
N ILE A 274 -12.23 -2.91 18.69
CA ILE A 274 -13.09 -3.66 17.76
C ILE A 274 -14.32 -2.82 17.41
N THR A 275 -15.00 -2.22 18.41
CA THR A 275 -16.17 -1.36 18.15
C THR A 275 -15.82 -0.15 17.29
N GLU A 276 -14.65 0.47 17.51
CA GLU A 276 -14.19 1.62 16.71
C GLU A 276 -13.91 1.22 15.25
N LEU A 277 -13.35 0.01 15.03
CA LEU A 277 -13.15 -0.53 13.69
C LEU A 277 -14.49 -0.83 12.98
N ASP A 278 -15.46 -1.41 13.67
CA ASP A 278 -16.78 -1.69 13.12
C ASP A 278 -17.52 -0.40 12.74
N MET A 279 -17.46 0.63 13.59
CA MET A 279 -18.01 1.96 13.27
C MET A 279 -17.35 2.59 12.04
N THR A 280 -16.03 2.45 11.88
CA THR A 280 -15.36 2.96 10.67
C THR A 280 -15.71 2.17 9.42
N ASN A 281 -16.02 0.88 9.53
CA ASN A 281 -16.50 0.09 8.40
C ASN A 281 -17.93 0.47 8.00
N GLU A 282 -18.83 0.68 8.96
CA GLU A 282 -20.20 1.15 8.70
C GLU A 282 -20.23 2.54 8.06
N GLN A 283 -19.40 3.47 8.54
CA GLN A 283 -19.26 4.80 7.93
C GLN A 283 -18.76 4.74 6.47
N ASN A 284 -17.85 3.81 6.18
CA ASN A 284 -17.37 3.58 4.82
C ASN A 284 -18.44 2.92 3.92
N GLU A 285 -19.36 2.13 4.48
CA GLU A 285 -20.50 1.55 3.75
C GLU A 285 -21.59 2.61 3.45
N ASP A 286 -21.88 3.50 4.40
CA ASP A 286 -22.85 4.58 4.23
C ASP A 286 -22.37 5.68 3.25
N GLU A 287 -21.08 6.00 3.25
CA GLU A 287 -20.49 6.87 2.22
C GLU A 287 -20.61 6.27 0.82
N ASN A 288 -20.57 4.94 0.71
CA ASN A 288 -20.73 4.22 -0.55
C ASN A 288 -22.20 4.22 -1.04
N LEU A 289 -23.17 4.09 -0.13
CA LEU A 289 -24.61 4.24 -0.44
C LEU A 289 -24.99 5.67 -0.82
N THR A 290 -24.42 6.67 -0.15
CA THR A 290 -24.70 8.08 -0.42
C THR A 290 -24.13 8.53 -1.77
N GLN A 291 -22.99 7.97 -2.19
CA GLN A 291 -22.45 8.16 -3.54
C GLN A 291 -23.30 7.50 -4.64
N GLN A 292 -24.03 6.43 -4.33
CA GLN A 292 -24.97 5.80 -5.27
C GLN A 292 -26.24 6.64 -5.52
N THR A 293 -26.77 7.31 -4.49
CA THR A 293 -28.03 8.09 -4.58
C THR A 293 -27.87 9.47 -5.24
N MET A 294 -26.68 10.08 -5.17
CA MET A 294 -26.38 11.36 -5.85
C MET A 294 -26.13 11.20 -7.38
N SER A 295 -25.96 9.97 -7.87
CA SER A 295 -25.84 9.68 -9.31
C SER A 295 -27.25 9.47 -9.91
N GLY A 296 -27.95 10.56 -10.21
CA GLY A 296 -29.32 10.55 -10.74
C GLY A 296 -29.50 9.77 -12.06
N ARG A 297 -29.65 8.44 -11.97
CA ARG A 297 -30.21 7.59 -13.03
C ARG A 297 -31.57 7.08 -12.58
N SER A 298 -32.59 7.67 -13.19
CA SER A 298 -33.98 7.23 -13.09
C SER A 298 -34.14 5.74 -13.44
N PRO A 299 -34.87 4.94 -12.64
CA PRO A 299 -35.23 3.57 -13.01
C PRO A 299 -36.27 3.61 -14.14
N SER A 300 -35.81 3.58 -15.39
CA SER A 300 -36.69 3.51 -16.56
C SER A 300 -37.04 2.05 -16.87
N ARG A 301 -38.30 1.71 -16.61
CA ARG A 301 -39.17 0.76 -17.33
C ARG A 301 -38.50 -0.49 -17.93
N TYR A 302 -38.56 -1.61 -17.20
CA TYR A 302 -38.74 -2.94 -17.79
C TYR A 302 -39.58 -3.81 -16.85
N LEU A 303 -40.88 -3.56 -16.86
CA LEU A 303 -41.90 -4.43 -16.28
C LEU A 303 -43.09 -4.46 -17.24
N GLU A 304 -42.87 -5.06 -18.41
CA GLU A 304 -43.92 -5.51 -19.32
C GLU A 304 -43.25 -6.42 -20.36
N LEU A 305 -43.21 -7.72 -20.07
CA LEU A 305 -43.12 -8.83 -21.05
C LEU A 305 -43.25 -10.16 -20.27
N ARG A 306 -44.35 -10.29 -19.53
CA ARG A 306 -44.91 -11.58 -19.10
C ARG A 306 -46.38 -11.57 -19.50
N GLN A 307 -46.61 -11.70 -20.80
CA GLN A 307 -47.85 -12.23 -21.39
C GLN A 307 -47.64 -12.28 -22.91
N LEU A 308 -47.22 -13.44 -23.39
CA LEU A 308 -47.56 -14.09 -24.67
C LEU A 308 -46.40 -15.02 -25.07
N HIS A 309 -46.77 -16.30 -25.24
CA HIS A 309 -45.99 -17.50 -25.56
C HIS A 309 -45.34 -18.22 -24.37
#